data_AF-A0A4U5QD44-F1
#
_entry.id   AF-A0A4U5QD44-F1
#
_cell.length_a   1.000
_cell.length_b   1.000
_cell.length_c   1.000
_cell.angle_alpha   90.00
_cell.angle_beta   90.00
_cell.angle_gamma   90.00
#
_symmetry.space_group_name_H-M   'P 1'
#
loop_
_entity.id
_entity.type
_entity.pdbx_description
1 polymer ?
#
loop_
_entity_poly.entity_id
_entity_poly.type
_entity_poly.pdbx_seq_one_letter_code
_entity_poly.pdbx_strand_id
1 'polypeptide(L)'
;MWNVHVVSEPAPFNKKTKELLSQLANEAQATPKLFATGERELGKSTKLYGLVQCTGDLSSAVCKNCLDGIIGELPSCCDGKQGGRVVSGSCNFIYEIYPFVNT
;
A
#
# COMPACT_ATOMS: atom_id res chain seq x y z
N MET A 1 -1.39 -11.38 3.78
CA MET A 1 -0.73 -12.34 2.86
C MET A 1 0.47 -11.63 2.25
N TRP A 2 1.59 -12.31 2.05
CA TRP A 2 2.82 -11.69 1.56
C TRP A 2 3.50 -12.54 0.51
N ASN A 3 4.30 -11.89 -0.32
CA ASN A 3 5.19 -12.53 -1.26
C ASN A 3 6.23 -13.37 -0.50
N VAL A 4 6.53 -14.58 -0.97
CA VAL A 4 7.52 -15.47 -0.32
C VAL A 4 8.94 -14.93 -0.42
N HIS A 5 9.22 -14.13 -1.46
CA HIS A 5 10.51 -13.51 -1.70
C HIS A 5 10.74 -12.28 -0.84
N VAL A 6 12.00 -12.07 -0.47
CA VAL A 6 12.47 -10.94 0.34
C VAL A 6 13.28 -9.96 -0.50
N VAL A 7 13.34 -8.71 -0.05
CA VAL A 7 14.17 -7.67 -0.68
C VAL A 7 15.60 -7.72 -0.13
N SER A 8 16.57 -7.26 -0.92
CA SER A 8 17.98 -7.20 -0.53
C SER A 8 18.27 -6.14 0.53
N GLU A 9 17.55 -5.01 0.50
CA GLU A 9 17.73 -3.88 1.42
C GLU A 9 16.40 -3.55 2.13
N PRO A 10 16.06 -4.25 3.23
CA PRO A 10 14.74 -4.12 3.87
C PRO A 10 14.44 -2.72 4.41
N ALA A 11 15.38 -2.09 5.11
CA ALA A 11 15.15 -0.79 5.75
C ALA A 11 14.72 0.32 4.76
N PRO A 12 15.47 0.60 3.66
CA PRO A 12 15.04 1.61 2.70
C PRO A 12 13.77 1.19 1.94
N PHE A 13 13.58 -0.11 1.67
CA PHE A 13 12.39 -0.60 1.00
C PHE A 13 11.13 -0.42 1.86
N ASN A 14 11.15 -0.79 3.14
CA ASN A 14 10.01 -0.66 4.06
C ASN A 14 9.64 0.82 4.22
N LYS A 15 10.64 1.71 4.32
CA LYS A 15 10.41 3.17 4.34
C LYS A 15 9.67 3.65 3.09
N LYS A 16 10.18 3.31 1.89
CA LYS A 16 9.54 3.71 0.63
C LYS A 16 8.14 3.11 0.47
N THR A 17 7.92 1.90 0.99
CA THR A 17 6.61 1.23 0.99
C THR A 17 5.60 1.97 1.84
N LYS A 18 5.98 2.30 3.08
CA LYS A 18 5.12 3.10 3.97
C LYS A 18 4.81 4.47 3.36
N GLU A 19 5.82 5.14 2.81
CA GLU A 19 5.63 6.45 2.16
C GLU A 19 4.65 6.38 0.97
N LEU A 20 4.80 5.39 0.08
CA LEU A 20 3.90 5.20 -1.05
C LEU A 20 2.46 4.93 -0.58
N LEU A 21 2.27 3.98 0.33
CA LEU A 21 0.93 3.62 0.81
C LEU A 21 0.26 4.77 1.56
N SER A 22 1.01 5.53 2.37
CA SER A 22 0.48 6.73 3.05
C SER A 22 0.13 7.85 2.07
N GLN A 23 0.91 8.04 1.00
CA GLN A 23 0.55 8.94 -0.09
C GLN A 23 -0.77 8.51 -0.74
N LEU A 24 -0.88 7.25 -1.13
CA LEU A 24 -2.08 6.70 -1.75
C LEU A 24 -3.30 6.80 -0.84
N ALA A 25 -3.13 6.62 0.48
CA ALA A 25 -4.22 6.80 1.44
C ALA A 25 -4.76 8.24 1.45
N ASN A 26 -3.88 9.25 1.30
CA ASN A 26 -4.29 10.65 1.18
C ASN A 26 -4.98 10.94 -0.15
N GLU A 27 -4.57 10.28 -1.24
CA GLU A 27 -5.21 10.42 -2.55
C GLU A 27 -6.58 9.73 -2.58
N ALA A 28 -6.69 8.52 -2.04
CA ALA A 28 -7.92 7.74 -2.02
C ALA A 28 -9.06 8.48 -1.32
N GLN A 29 -8.81 9.11 -0.17
CA GLN A 29 -9.85 9.88 0.53
C GLN A 29 -10.41 11.07 -0.26
N ALA A 30 -9.68 11.55 -1.28
CA ALA A 30 -10.08 12.65 -2.16
C ALA A 30 -10.83 12.17 -3.41
N THR A 31 -10.98 10.85 -3.62
CA THR A 31 -11.70 10.30 -4.77
C THR A 31 -13.08 9.78 -4.36
N PRO A 32 -14.11 9.90 -5.22
CA PRO A 32 -15.43 9.32 -4.96
C PRO A 32 -15.41 7.79 -4.80
N LYS A 33 -14.39 7.13 -5.35
CA LYS A 33 -14.23 5.66 -5.30
C LYS A 33 -13.47 5.19 -4.06
N LEU A 34 -12.94 6.12 -3.25
CA LEU A 34 -12.09 5.81 -2.09
C LEU A 34 -10.96 4.84 -2.43
N PHE A 35 -10.34 5.10 -3.57
CA PHE A 35 -9.38 4.22 -4.24
C PHE A 35 -8.24 5.05 -4.79
N ALA A 36 -7.01 4.52 -4.69
CA ALA A 36 -5.85 5.09 -5.35
C ALA A 36 -4.82 3.99 -5.67
N THR A 37 -4.07 4.22 -6.73
CA THR A 37 -2.94 3.39 -7.17
C THR A 37 -1.77 4.27 -7.52
N GLY A 38 -0.56 3.77 -7.35
CA GLY A 38 0.62 4.50 -7.77
C GLY A 38 1.87 3.66 -7.72
N GLU A 39 2.96 4.26 -8.15
CA GLU A 39 4.26 3.63 -8.19
C GLU A 39 5.36 4.54 -7.66
N ARG A 40 6.48 3.94 -7.25
CA ARG A 40 7.65 4.65 -6.77
C ARG A 40 8.93 3.95 -7.20
N GLU A 41 9.90 4.71 -7.68
CA GLU A 41 11.21 4.19 -8.05
C GLU A 41 11.97 3.66 -6.82
N LEU A 42 12.37 2.39 -6.85
CA LEU A 42 13.24 1.79 -5.85
C LEU A 42 14.71 1.94 -6.22
N GLY A 43 15.03 1.90 -7.51
CA GLY A 43 16.37 2.03 -8.09
C GLY A 43 16.31 2.32 -9.59
N LYS A 44 17.30 1.86 -10.37
CA LYS A 44 17.38 2.17 -11.82
C LYS A 44 16.36 1.44 -12.69
N SER A 45 15.87 0.28 -12.26
CA SER A 45 15.02 -0.60 -13.09
C SER A 45 13.94 -1.33 -12.29
N THR A 46 13.74 -0.97 -11.03
CA THR A 46 12.77 -1.62 -10.15
C THR A 46 11.87 -0.55 -9.57
N LYS A 47 10.57 -0.76 -9.73
CA LYS A 47 9.53 0.08 -9.15
C LYS A 47 8.79 -0.70 -8.07
N LEU A 48 8.32 0.04 -7.09
CA LEU A 48 7.31 -0.42 -6.15
C LEU A 48 5.95 0.04 -6.68
N TYR A 49 4.98 -0.84 -6.71
CA TYR A 49 3.59 -0.56 -7.06
C TYR A 49 2.72 -0.68 -5.82
N GLY A 50 1.72 0.18 -5.69
CA GLY A 50 0.81 0.21 -4.56
C GLY A 50 -0.63 0.45 -5.00
N LEU A 51 -1.55 -0.13 -4.25
CA LEU A 51 -3.00 0.10 -4.33
C LEU A 51 -3.53 0.22 -2.91
N VAL A 52 -4.46 1.15 -2.71
CA VAL A 52 -5.28 1.22 -1.50
C VAL A 52 -6.75 1.38 -1.89
N GLN A 53 -7.64 0.81 -1.08
CA GLN A 53 -9.07 0.93 -1.30
C GLN A 53 -9.84 0.82 0.01
N CYS A 54 -10.88 1.65 0.15
CA CYS A 54 -11.89 1.52 1.19
C CYS A 54 -13.24 1.05 0.61
N THR A 55 -14.14 0.60 1.47
CA THR A 55 -15.54 0.38 1.10
C THR A 55 -16.23 1.71 0.83
N GLY A 56 -17.11 1.76 -0.18
CA GLY A 56 -17.70 3.00 -0.68
C GLY A 56 -18.74 3.66 0.25
N ASP A 57 -19.10 3.01 1.35
CA ASP A 57 -20.02 3.49 2.38
C ASP A 57 -19.35 4.40 3.43
N LEU A 58 -18.02 4.51 3.41
CA LEU A 58 -17.27 5.31 4.38
C LEU A 58 -17.18 6.79 3.99
N SER A 59 -17.00 7.65 4.99
CA SER A 59 -16.54 9.02 4.75
C SER A 59 -15.04 9.03 4.44
N SER A 60 -14.58 10.10 3.78
CA SER A 60 -13.16 10.31 3.46
C SER A 60 -12.25 10.17 4.68
N ALA A 61 -12.62 10.76 5.81
CA ALA A 61 -11.82 10.71 7.05
C ALA A 61 -11.78 9.29 7.65
N VAL A 62 -12.91 8.56 7.63
CA VAL A 62 -12.97 7.18 8.13
C VAL A 62 -12.15 6.24 7.24
N CYS A 63 -12.22 6.43 5.92
CA CYS A 63 -11.39 5.70 4.98
C CYS A 63 -9.89 5.92 5.26
N LYS A 64 -9.45 7.18 5.39
CA LYS A 64 -8.06 7.50 5.70
C LYS A 64 -7.60 6.86 7.02
N ASN A 65 -8.41 6.97 8.08
CA ASN A 65 -8.07 6.37 9.37
C ASN A 65 -7.93 4.85 9.30
N CYS A 66 -8.81 4.18 8.53
CA CYS A 66 -8.71 2.74 8.30
C CYS A 66 -7.39 2.39 7.61
N LEU A 67 -7.06 3.10 6.52
CA LEU A 67 -5.84 2.88 5.75
C LEU A 67 -4.58 3.13 6.59
N ASP A 68 -4.54 4.22 7.35
CA ASP A 68 -3.41 4.52 8.24
C ASP A 68 -3.23 3.43 9.30
N GLY A 69 -4.33 2.86 9.81
CA GLY A 69 -4.32 1.73 10.74
C GLY A 69 -3.65 0.49 10.15
N ILE A 70 -4.14 0.00 8.99
CA ILE A 70 -3.55 -1.19 8.36
C ILE A 70 -2.12 -0.94 7.86
N ILE A 71 -1.78 0.27 7.40
CA ILE A 71 -0.39 0.64 7.05
C ILE A 71 0.52 0.57 8.28
N GLY A 72 -0.01 0.87 9.47
CA GLY A 72 0.68 0.70 10.75
C GLY A 72 1.07 -0.76 11.05
N GLU A 73 0.40 -1.74 10.43
CA GLU A 73 0.69 -3.17 10.62
C GLU A 73 1.87 -3.69 9.79
N LEU A 74 2.39 -2.87 8.84
CA LEU A 74 3.52 -3.21 7.97
C LEU A 74 4.68 -3.94 8.69
N PRO A 75 5.19 -3.43 9.84
CA PRO A 75 6.30 -4.06 10.55
C PRO A 75 6.03 -5.51 10.98
N SER A 76 4.77 -5.82 11.29
CA SER A 76 4.36 -7.15 11.76
C SER A 76 3.90 -8.08 10.63
N CYS A 77 3.33 -7.54 9.56
CA CYS A 77 2.78 -8.36 8.48
C CYS A 77 3.84 -8.79 7.47
N CYS A 78 4.72 -7.85 7.06
CA CYS A 78 5.30 -7.95 5.74
C CYS A 78 6.58 -7.11 5.50
N ASP A 79 7.18 -6.55 6.55
CA ASP A 79 8.50 -5.93 6.45
C ASP A 79 9.53 -6.84 5.76
N GLY A 80 10.27 -6.28 4.80
CA GLY A 80 11.27 -6.98 4.02
C GLY A 80 10.72 -7.91 2.93
N LYS A 81 9.40 -8.05 2.77
CA LYS A 81 8.78 -8.82 1.69
C LYS A 81 8.66 -7.99 0.42
N GLN A 82 8.92 -8.61 -0.73
CA GLN A 82 8.78 -7.95 -2.04
C GLN A 82 7.33 -7.51 -2.35
N GLY A 83 6.36 -8.15 -1.69
CA GLY A 83 4.95 -7.83 -1.82
C GLY A 83 4.17 -8.18 -0.57
N GLY A 84 3.08 -7.46 -0.36
CA GLY A 84 2.26 -7.58 0.84
C GLY A 84 0.85 -7.07 0.62
N ARG A 85 -0.11 -7.80 1.21
CA ARG A 85 -1.52 -7.48 1.23
C ARG A 85 -2.08 -7.59 2.64
N VAL A 86 -2.71 -6.51 3.09
CA VAL A 86 -3.50 -6.46 4.32
C VAL A 86 -4.93 -6.08 3.95
N VAL A 87 -5.87 -6.83 4.52
CA VAL A 87 -7.31 -6.65 4.29
C VAL A 87 -7.97 -6.59 5.66
N SER A 88 -8.68 -5.49 5.91
CA SER A 88 -9.59 -5.34 7.06
C SER A 88 -11.05 -5.36 6.56
N GLY A 89 -12.00 -5.20 7.48
CA GLY A 89 -13.42 -5.15 7.11
C GLY A 89 -13.80 -3.97 6.20
N SER A 90 -13.06 -2.86 6.26
CA SER A 90 -13.45 -1.59 5.64
C SER A 90 -12.41 -1.02 4.68
N CYS A 91 -11.19 -1.54 4.68
CA CYS A 91 -10.13 -1.09 3.79
C CYS A 91 -9.05 -2.15 3.56
N ASN A 92 -8.30 -1.99 2.47
CA ASN A 92 -7.19 -2.86 2.14
C ASN A 92 -6.06 -2.10 1.42
N PHE A 93 -4.86 -2.68 1.46
CA PHE A 93 -3.78 -2.31 0.56
C PHE A 93 -3.13 -3.54 -0.05
N ILE A 94 -2.48 -3.31 -1.21
CA ILE A 94 -1.58 -4.26 -1.86
C ILE A 94 -0.35 -3.47 -2.30
N TYR A 95 0.84 -4.03 -2.09
CA TYR A 95 2.06 -3.57 -2.74
C TYR A 95 2.81 -4.75 -3.36
N GLU A 96 3.48 -4.51 -4.48
CA GLU A 96 4.31 -5.50 -5.19
C GLU A 96 5.45 -4.78 -5.95
N ILE A 97 6.47 -5.53 -6.37
CA ILE A 97 7.56 -5.03 -7.24
C ILE A 97 7.29 -5.23 -8.74
N TYR A 98 6.08 -5.68 -9.10
CA TYR A 98 5.62 -5.83 -10.48
C TYR A 98 4.25 -5.17 -10.65
N PRO A 99 3.90 -4.70 -11.85
CA PRO A 99 2.60 -4.10 -12.09
C PRO A 99 1.49 -5.16 -11.97
N PHE A 100 0.47 -4.87 -11.18
CA PHE A 100 -0.65 -5.79 -10.92
C PHE A 100 -2.03 -5.14 -11.09
N VAL A 101 -2.08 -3.83 -11.33
CA VAL A 101 -3.31 -3.10 -11.62
C VAL A 101 -3.24 -2.61 -13.05
N ASN A 102 -4.28 -2.91 -13.83
CA ASN A 102 -4.51 -2.23 -15.10
C ASN A 102 -5.22 -0.91 -14.81
N THR A 103 -4.50 0.19 -15.01
CA THR A 103 -5.02 1.57 -14.98
C THR A 103 -5.19 2.10 -16.38
#